data_AF-A0A966FQI3-F1
#
_entry.id   AF-A0A966FQI3-F1
#
_cell.length_a   1.000
_cell.length_b   1.000
_cell.length_c   1.000
_cell.angle_alpha   90.00
_cell.angle_beta   90.00
_cell.angle_gamma   90.00
#
_symmetry.space_group_name_H-M   'P 1'
#
loop_
_entity.id
_entity.type
_entity.pdbx_description
1 polymer ?
#
loop_
_entity_poly.entity_id
_entity_poly.type
_entity_poly.pdbx_seq_one_letter_code
_entity_poly.pdbx_strand_id
1 'polypeptide(L)'
;MEKTFKFLEKYKKYNPEFAIIIGTGLSSILDKIKVLERVAYKDIPSFPVSTVIGHKGEIVFGKLSGKNLVAFNGRFHFYEGYSMKEVTTTVRAANFLGAKTLIVSNASGAVNPVLRAGDILLIKDHVNFIFAENPLRGEKGNERFVNLTDAYDKDLREKF
;
A
#
# COMPACT_ATOMS: atom_id res chain seq x y z
N MET A 1 -5.79 7.51 13.52
CA MET A 1 -4.92 6.31 13.60
C MET A 1 -5.19 5.44 14.83
N GLU A 2 -5.25 5.96 16.06
CA GLU A 2 -5.47 5.12 17.24
C GLU A 2 -6.75 4.26 17.18
N LYS A 3 -7.89 4.85 16.80
CA LYS A 3 -9.16 4.11 16.61
C LYS A 3 -9.04 3.02 15.54
N THR A 4 -8.35 3.30 14.44
CA THR A 4 -8.04 2.36 13.37
C THR A 4 -7.23 1.17 13.91
N PHE A 5 -6.15 1.44 14.65
CA PHE A 5 -5.30 0.42 15.24
C PHE A 5 -6.06 -0.45 16.25
N LYS A 6 -6.86 0.16 17.13
CA LYS A 6 -7.72 -0.59 18.05
C LYS A 6 -8.69 -1.52 17.34
N PHE A 7 -9.30 -1.07 16.24
CA PHE A 7 -10.16 -1.92 15.41
C PHE A 7 -9.37 -3.05 14.72
N LEU A 8 -8.16 -2.74 14.25
CA LEU A 8 -7.30 -3.68 13.53
C LEU A 8 -6.63 -4.73 14.43
N GLU A 9 -6.59 -4.55 15.74
CA GLU A 9 -5.90 -5.43 16.70
C GLU A 9 -6.33 -6.90 16.54
N LYS A 10 -7.62 -7.16 16.39
CA LYS A 10 -8.17 -8.52 16.22
C LYS A 10 -7.71 -9.23 14.94
N TYR A 11 -7.23 -8.48 13.95
CA TYR A 11 -6.74 -9.01 12.68
C TYR A 11 -5.24 -9.33 12.70
N LYS A 12 -4.51 -8.97 13.76
CA LYS A 12 -3.11 -9.40 13.94
C LYS A 12 -2.96 -10.93 13.99
N LYS A 13 -4.02 -11.66 14.35
CA LYS A 13 -4.09 -13.13 14.28
C LYS A 13 -3.72 -13.71 12.91
N TYR A 14 -3.88 -12.93 11.83
CA TYR A 14 -3.50 -13.36 10.48
C TYR A 14 -2.00 -13.33 10.22
N ASN A 15 -1.22 -12.64 11.06
CA ASN A 15 0.24 -12.55 11.01
C ASN A 15 0.78 -12.44 9.56
N PRO A 16 0.43 -11.36 8.84
CA PRO A 16 0.86 -11.18 7.45
C PRO A 16 2.38 -11.03 7.38
N GLU A 17 3.02 -11.80 6.50
CA GLU A 17 4.45 -11.67 6.21
C GLU A 17 4.72 -10.44 5.34
N PHE A 18 3.80 -10.15 4.42
CA PHE A 18 3.88 -9.02 3.51
C PHE A 18 2.52 -8.38 3.27
N ALA A 19 2.55 -7.14 2.79
CA ALA A 19 1.39 -6.37 2.40
C ALA A 19 1.43 -6.04 0.91
N ILE A 20 0.26 -5.97 0.26
CA ILE A 20 0.14 -5.51 -1.13
C ILE A 20 -0.83 -4.33 -1.18
N ILE A 21 -0.41 -3.21 -1.76
CA ILE A 21 -1.33 -2.13 -2.15
C ILE A 21 -1.66 -2.32 -3.63
N ILE A 22 -2.92 -2.71 -3.89
CA ILE A 22 -3.39 -3.03 -5.23
C ILE A 22 -3.79 -1.73 -5.92
N GLY A 23 -3.00 -1.33 -6.91
CA GLY A 23 -3.27 -0.19 -7.76
C GLY A 23 -4.21 -0.52 -8.91
N THR A 24 -4.45 0.50 -9.74
CA THR A 24 -5.27 0.39 -10.94
C THR A 24 -4.68 -0.65 -11.89
N GLY A 25 -5.52 -1.55 -12.42
CA GLY A 25 -5.11 -2.58 -13.39
C GLY A 25 -4.56 -3.88 -12.79
N LEU A 26 -4.44 -4.00 -11.46
CA LEU A 26 -3.89 -5.20 -10.80
C LEU A 26 -4.88 -5.93 -9.89
N SER A 27 -6.17 -5.65 -10.02
CA SER A 27 -7.22 -6.30 -9.24
C SER A 27 -7.29 -7.82 -9.44
N SER A 28 -6.85 -8.34 -10.60
CA SER A 28 -6.81 -9.77 -10.91
C SER A 28 -5.89 -10.58 -9.99
N ILE A 29 -4.98 -9.93 -9.25
CA ILE A 29 -4.16 -10.63 -8.25
C ILE A 29 -5.02 -11.23 -7.13
N LEU A 30 -6.19 -10.63 -6.84
CA LEU A 30 -7.10 -11.10 -5.80
C LEU A 30 -7.61 -12.52 -6.08
N ASP A 31 -7.74 -12.90 -7.35
CA ASP A 31 -8.23 -14.23 -7.75
C ASP A 31 -7.22 -15.33 -7.40
N LYS A 32 -5.94 -14.96 -7.21
CA LYS A 32 -4.86 -15.87 -6.79
C LYS A 32 -4.71 -15.95 -5.27
N ILE A 33 -5.37 -15.06 -4.53
CA ILE A 33 -5.29 -15.03 -3.06
C ILE A 33 -6.32 -16.01 -2.50
N LYS A 34 -5.86 -16.97 -1.70
CA LYS A 34 -6.74 -17.73 -0.81
C LYS A 34 -7.23 -16.81 0.31
N VAL A 35 -8.40 -16.22 0.13
CA VAL A 35 -9.00 -15.27 1.06
C VAL A 35 -9.39 -15.97 2.36
N LEU A 36 -9.04 -15.35 3.48
CA LEU A 36 -9.43 -15.76 4.83
C LEU A 36 -10.49 -14.83 5.41
N GLU A 37 -10.34 -13.51 5.22
CA GLU A 37 -11.30 -12.51 5.69
C GLU A 37 -11.23 -11.24 4.82
N ARG A 38 -12.36 -10.54 4.67
CA ARG A 38 -12.48 -9.25 3.99
C ARG A 38 -13.09 -8.23 4.92
N VAL A 39 -12.61 -6.99 4.86
CA VAL A 39 -13.09 -5.88 5.70
C VAL A 39 -13.22 -4.63 4.84
N ALA A 40 -14.43 -4.08 4.69
CA ALA A 40 -14.60 -2.86 3.92
C ALA A 40 -13.99 -1.66 4.67
N TYR A 41 -13.35 -0.74 3.95
CA TYR A 41 -12.74 0.46 4.54
C TYR A 41 -13.75 1.30 5.32
N LYS A 42 -14.99 1.37 4.84
CA LYS A 42 -16.09 2.09 5.52
C LYS A 42 -16.42 1.55 6.91
N ASP A 43 -16.11 0.28 7.18
CA ASP A 43 -16.37 -0.36 8.47
C ASP A 43 -15.18 -0.16 9.45
N ILE A 44 -14.09 0.43 8.97
CA ILE A 44 -12.87 0.70 9.74
C ILE A 44 -12.88 2.15 10.22
N PRO A 45 -12.89 2.40 11.53
CA PRO A 45 -12.88 3.76 12.07
C PRO A 45 -11.71 4.60 11.56
N SER A 46 -12.01 5.82 11.10
CA SER A 46 -11.03 6.79 10.60
C SER A 46 -10.22 6.35 9.38
N PHE A 47 -10.66 5.30 8.67
CA PHE A 47 -10.08 4.91 7.40
C PHE A 47 -10.70 5.76 6.27
N PRO A 48 -9.91 6.23 5.29
CA PRO A 48 -10.47 6.92 4.14
C PRO A 48 -11.33 5.98 3.28
N VAL A 49 -12.21 6.55 2.47
CA VAL A 49 -13.06 5.81 1.51
C VAL A 49 -12.48 6.01 0.12
N SER A 50 -12.38 4.96 -0.69
CA SER A 50 -11.89 5.14 -2.07
C SER A 50 -13.05 5.60 -2.96
N THR A 51 -12.84 6.65 -3.74
CA THR A 51 -13.87 7.20 -4.65
C THR A 51 -13.62 6.86 -6.12
N VAL A 52 -12.45 6.30 -6.42
CA VAL A 52 -12.03 5.98 -7.78
C VAL A 52 -12.64 4.67 -8.28
N ILE A 53 -13.15 4.69 -9.52
CA ILE A 53 -13.73 3.51 -10.18
C ILE A 53 -12.70 2.37 -10.21
N GLY A 54 -13.12 1.17 -9.81
CA GLY A 54 -12.29 -0.03 -9.75
C GLY A 54 -11.59 -0.27 -8.41
N HIS A 55 -11.63 0.68 -7.48
CA HIS A 55 -11.13 0.49 -6.12
C HIS A 55 -12.27 0.01 -5.22
N LYS A 56 -12.32 -1.29 -4.89
CA LYS A 56 -13.43 -1.84 -4.08
C LYS A 56 -13.45 -1.30 -2.65
N GLY A 57 -12.32 -0.82 -2.13
CA GLY A 57 -12.23 -0.21 -0.82
C GLY A 57 -12.33 -1.23 0.31
N GLU A 58 -11.47 -2.24 0.29
CA GLU A 58 -11.45 -3.32 1.30
C GLU A 58 -10.02 -3.77 1.65
N ILE A 59 -9.84 -4.24 2.88
CA ILE A 59 -8.68 -5.02 3.31
C ILE A 59 -9.02 -6.50 3.10
N VAL A 60 -8.10 -7.24 2.49
CA VAL A 60 -8.20 -8.68 2.25
C VAL A 60 -7.07 -9.37 3.00
N PHE A 61 -7.42 -10.20 3.99
CA PHE A 61 -6.48 -11.09 4.65
C PHE A 61 -6.50 -12.43 3.94
N GLY A 62 -5.33 -12.98 3.64
CA GLY A 62 -5.27 -14.20 2.84
C GLY A 62 -3.91 -14.87 2.79
N LYS A 63 -3.82 -15.88 1.93
CA LYS A 63 -2.56 -16.54 1.57
C LYS A 63 -2.31 -16.46 0.08
N LEU A 64 -1.07 -16.21 -0.32
CA LEU A 64 -0.60 -16.28 -1.70
C LEU A 64 0.71 -17.06 -1.71
N SER A 65 0.78 -18.10 -2.54
CA SER A 65 1.94 -19.00 -2.61
C SER A 65 2.37 -19.54 -1.24
N GLY A 66 1.39 -19.90 -0.39
CA GLY A 66 1.61 -20.44 0.95
C GLY A 66 1.91 -19.41 2.05
N LYS A 67 2.18 -18.15 1.69
CA LYS A 67 2.55 -17.08 2.64
C LYS A 67 1.37 -16.23 3.05
N ASN A 68 1.35 -15.80 4.31
CA ASN A 68 0.29 -14.93 4.84
C ASN A 68 0.48 -13.49 4.32
N LEU A 69 -0.62 -12.84 3.94
CA LEU A 69 -0.58 -11.47 3.46
C LEU A 69 -1.79 -10.64 3.91
N VAL A 70 -1.61 -9.32 3.83
CA VAL A 70 -2.70 -8.34 3.86
C VAL A 70 -2.70 -7.52 2.57
N ALA A 71 -3.78 -7.57 1.80
CA ALA A 71 -3.93 -6.81 0.56
C ALA A 71 -4.93 -5.67 0.77
N PHE A 72 -4.55 -4.48 0.31
CA PHE A 72 -5.36 -3.28 0.30
C PHE A 72 -5.93 -3.12 -1.10
N ASN A 73 -7.19 -3.53 -1.29
CA ASN A 73 -7.85 -3.50 -2.59
C ASN A 73 -8.44 -2.10 -2.83
N GLY A 74 -7.63 -1.28 -3.47
CA GLY A 74 -7.87 0.14 -3.62
C GLY A 74 -6.97 0.95 -2.70
N ARG A 75 -6.55 2.09 -3.23
CA ARG A 75 -5.72 3.11 -2.58
C ARG A 75 -6.42 4.45 -2.63
N PHE A 76 -5.88 5.39 -1.87
CA PHE A 76 -6.34 6.78 -1.84
C PHE A 76 -5.33 7.63 -2.59
N HIS A 77 -5.81 8.67 -3.26
CA HIS A 77 -4.97 9.57 -4.03
C HIS A 77 -5.07 10.98 -3.47
N PHE A 78 -3.97 11.70 -3.58
CA PHE A 78 -3.91 13.10 -3.16
C PHE A 78 -4.91 13.98 -3.94
N TYR A 79 -5.13 13.69 -5.23
CA TYR A 79 -6.10 14.42 -6.06
C TYR A 79 -7.56 14.22 -5.65
N GLU A 80 -7.88 13.20 -4.83
CA GLU A 80 -9.24 13.01 -4.27
C GLU A 80 -9.53 14.00 -3.13
N GLY A 81 -8.56 14.84 -2.74
CA GLY A 81 -8.66 15.82 -1.66
C GLY A 81 -8.15 15.32 -0.30
N TYR A 82 -7.61 14.11 -0.24
CA TYR A 82 -7.02 13.55 0.97
C TYR A 82 -5.66 14.16 1.30
N SER A 83 -5.38 14.38 2.58
CA SER A 83 -4.04 14.72 3.05
C SER A 83 -3.05 13.58 2.82
N MET A 84 -1.74 13.87 2.78
CA MET A 84 -0.71 12.81 2.64
C MET A 84 -0.71 11.83 3.83
N LYS A 85 -1.21 12.24 4.99
CA LYS A 85 -1.41 11.34 6.14
C LYS A 85 -2.55 10.34 5.88
N GLU A 86 -3.65 10.80 5.29
CA GLU A 86 -4.77 9.93 4.91
C GLU A 86 -4.36 8.97 3.79
N VAL A 87 -3.68 9.48 2.76
CA VAL A 87 -3.15 8.68 1.64
C VAL A 87 -2.28 7.51 2.12
N THR A 88 -1.48 7.73 3.17
CA THR A 88 -0.56 6.71 3.72
C THR A 88 -1.16 5.85 4.84
N THR A 89 -2.47 5.92 5.08
CA THR A 89 -3.15 5.15 6.13
C THR A 89 -2.97 3.64 5.98
N THR A 90 -3.05 3.13 4.75
CA THR A 90 -2.87 1.69 4.46
C THR A 90 -1.47 1.20 4.81
N VAL A 91 -0.44 2.02 4.59
CA VAL A 91 0.95 1.70 4.93
C VAL A 91 1.12 1.59 6.45
N ARG A 92 0.56 2.53 7.21
CA ARG A 92 0.60 2.48 8.69
C ARG A 92 -0.19 1.29 9.22
N ALA A 93 -1.33 0.97 8.61
CA ALA A 93 -2.11 -0.22 8.94
C ALA A 93 -1.33 -1.52 8.64
N ALA A 94 -0.64 -1.61 7.50
CA ALA A 94 0.19 -2.76 7.14
C ALA A 94 1.30 -2.99 8.19
N ASN A 95 2.03 -1.94 8.54
CA ASN A 95 3.08 -2.00 9.56
C ASN A 95 2.51 -2.42 10.92
N PHE A 96 1.38 -1.85 11.34
CA PHE A 96 0.72 -2.20 12.59
C PHE A 96 0.24 -3.66 12.64
N LEU A 97 -0.22 -4.20 11.51
CA LEU A 97 -0.63 -5.60 11.38
C LEU A 97 0.57 -6.57 11.36
N GLY A 98 1.80 -6.06 11.28
CA GLY A 98 3.03 -6.84 11.39
C GLY A 98 3.74 -7.16 10.06
N ALA A 99 3.21 -6.68 8.93
CA ALA A 99 3.81 -6.92 7.63
C ALA A 99 5.23 -6.34 7.55
N LYS A 100 6.19 -7.14 7.08
CA LYS A 100 7.61 -6.77 6.98
C LYS A 100 8.01 -6.26 5.61
N THR A 101 7.29 -6.70 4.59
CA THR A 101 7.50 -6.27 3.20
C THR A 101 6.25 -5.59 2.69
N LEU A 102 6.40 -4.45 2.01
CA LEU A 102 5.32 -3.76 1.32
C LEU A 102 5.55 -3.84 -0.18
N ILE A 103 4.61 -4.44 -0.89
CA ILE A 103 4.56 -4.45 -2.36
C ILE A 103 3.58 -3.36 -2.78
N VAL A 104 4.08 -2.36 -3.48
CA VAL A 104 3.27 -1.29 -4.05
C VAL A 104 3.16 -1.47 -5.55
N SER A 105 2.01 -1.08 -6.09
CA SER A 105 1.76 -1.15 -7.52
C SER A 105 0.96 0.05 -8.00
N ASN A 106 1.22 0.48 -9.23
CA ASN A 106 0.51 1.58 -9.87
C ASN A 106 0.50 1.38 -11.39
N ALA A 107 -0.42 2.07 -12.05
CA ALA A 107 -0.35 2.32 -13.48
C ALA A 107 0.36 3.67 -13.69
N SER A 108 1.29 3.72 -14.65
CA SER A 108 2.05 4.93 -14.96
C SER A 108 2.19 5.11 -16.48
N GLY A 109 2.29 6.36 -16.91
CA GLY A 109 2.74 6.70 -18.26
C GLY A 109 4.25 6.60 -18.35
N ALA A 110 4.75 5.95 -19.41
CA ALA A 110 6.18 5.86 -19.66
C ALA A 110 6.69 7.12 -20.38
N VAL A 111 7.75 7.73 -19.83
CA VAL A 111 8.50 8.80 -20.50
C VAL A 111 9.72 8.27 -21.26
N ASN A 112 10.18 7.06 -20.92
CA ASN A 112 11.27 6.41 -21.63
C ASN A 112 10.72 5.85 -22.95
N PRO A 113 11.22 6.30 -24.13
CA PRO A 113 10.65 5.96 -25.43
C PRO A 113 10.80 4.50 -25.82
N VAL A 114 11.65 3.72 -25.14
CA VAL A 114 11.78 2.28 -25.43
C VAL A 114 10.67 1.44 -24.81
N LEU A 115 9.96 1.99 -23.81
CA LEU A 115 8.91 1.28 -23.09
C LEU A 115 7.61 1.28 -23.88
N ARG A 116 6.86 0.19 -23.74
CA ARG A 116 5.59 -0.04 -24.42
C ARG A 116 4.47 -0.21 -23.41
N ALA A 117 3.24 0.03 -23.87
CA ALA A 117 2.07 -0.24 -23.05
C ALA A 117 2.01 -1.72 -22.68
N GLY A 118 1.83 -2.01 -21.38
CA GLY A 118 1.83 -3.37 -20.84
C GLY A 118 3.16 -3.83 -20.24
N ASP A 119 4.25 -3.08 -20.44
CA ASP A 119 5.53 -3.39 -19.81
C ASP A 119 5.41 -3.30 -18.28
N ILE A 120 5.99 -4.27 -17.59
CA ILE A 120 6.11 -4.29 -16.14
C ILE A 120 7.48 -3.75 -15.76
N LEU A 121 7.50 -2.72 -14.91
CA LEU A 121 8.71 -2.04 -14.48
C LEU A 121 8.92 -2.23 -12.99
N LEU A 122 10.14 -2.64 -12.61
CA LEU A 122 10.58 -2.57 -11.22
C LEU A 122 10.96 -1.13 -10.89
N ILE A 123 10.37 -0.59 -9.82
CA ILE A 123 10.71 0.74 -9.34
C ILE A 123 12.06 0.62 -8.61
N LYS A 124 13.11 1.21 -9.20
CA LYS A 124 14.45 1.25 -8.61
C LYS A 124 14.62 2.45 -7.67
N ASP A 125 14.01 3.57 -8.04
CA ASP A 125 14.08 4.83 -7.31
C ASP A 125 12.88 5.73 -7.69
N HIS A 126 12.66 6.81 -6.95
CA HIS A 126 11.64 7.79 -7.25
C HIS A 126 12.12 9.23 -7.08
N VAL A 127 11.49 10.14 -7.82
CA VAL A 127 11.58 11.59 -7.58
C VAL A 127 10.21 12.06 -7.11
N ASN A 128 10.17 12.64 -5.92
CA ASN A 128 8.92 13.17 -5.37
C ASN A 128 8.76 14.65 -5.73
N PHE A 129 7.90 14.94 -6.72
CA PHE A 129 7.56 16.30 -7.15
C PHE A 129 6.36 16.90 -6.39
N ILE A 130 5.82 16.21 -5.38
CA ILE A 130 4.77 16.79 -4.54
C ILE A 130 5.44 17.81 -3.61
N PHE A 131 5.52 19.05 -4.08
CA PHE A 131 6.11 20.15 -3.32
C PHE A 131 5.23 20.54 -2.13
N ALA A 132 5.86 20.96 -1.03
CA ALA A 132 5.24 21.42 0.22
C ALA A 132 4.39 20.41 1.01
N GLU A 133 4.17 19.20 0.51
CA GLU A 133 3.44 18.14 1.19
C GLU A 133 4.29 16.86 1.33
N ASN A 134 4.30 16.29 2.54
CA ASN A 134 5.04 15.07 2.85
C ASN A 134 4.29 14.31 3.96
N PRO A 135 4.11 12.98 3.86
CA PRO A 135 3.37 12.21 4.86
C PRO A 135 4.01 12.22 6.26
N LEU A 136 5.31 12.54 6.36
CA LEU A 136 6.04 12.68 7.62
C LEU A 136 6.02 14.11 8.19
N ARG A 137 5.37 15.07 7.50
CA ARG A 137 5.22 16.44 8.01
C ARG A 137 4.46 16.43 9.34
N GLY A 138 5.10 17.00 10.36
CA GLY A 138 4.57 17.07 11.72
C GLY A 138 4.75 15.80 12.56
N GLU A 139 5.49 14.80 12.06
CA GLU A 139 5.97 13.70 12.92
C GLU A 139 6.99 14.22 13.93
N LYS A 140 6.96 13.64 15.13
CA LYS A 140 7.81 14.06 16.27
C LYS A 140 9.07 13.19 16.34
N GLY A 141 10.11 13.72 16.96
CA GLY A 141 11.36 12.99 17.19
C GLY A 141 12.11 12.65 15.90
N ASN A 142 12.87 11.55 15.94
CA ASN A 142 13.74 11.12 14.83
C ASN A 142 12.99 10.36 13.73
N GLU A 143 11.74 9.95 13.96
CA GLU A 143 10.94 9.19 12.98
C GLU A 143 10.66 9.96 11.68
N ARG A 144 10.82 11.29 11.69
CA ARG A 144 10.71 12.14 10.49
C ARG A 144 11.96 12.13 9.59
N PHE A 145 13.11 11.70 10.12
CA PHE A 145 14.37 11.65 9.38
C PHE A 145 14.61 10.23 8.89
N VAL A 146 14.03 9.92 7.73
CA VAL A 146 14.12 8.59 7.12
C VAL A 146 15.17 8.61 6.02
N ASN A 147 16.09 7.63 6.06
CA ASN A 147 17.01 7.40 4.95
C ASN A 147 16.23 6.76 3.79
N LEU A 148 16.33 7.34 2.59
CA LEU A 148 15.72 6.82 1.37
C LEU A 148 16.71 6.14 0.43
N THR A 149 18.00 6.07 0.79
CA THR A 149 18.96 5.17 0.15
C THR A 149 18.40 3.77 0.24
N ASP A 150 18.24 3.12 -0.92
CA ASP A 150 17.64 1.79 -1.06
C ASP A 150 16.20 1.69 -0.53
N ALA A 151 15.41 2.77 -0.61
CA ALA A 151 13.96 2.73 -0.31
C ALA A 151 13.21 1.64 -1.11
N TYR A 152 13.74 1.26 -2.27
CA TYR A 152 13.34 0.08 -3.03
C TYR A 152 14.41 -1.01 -2.92
N ASP A 153 14.13 -1.96 -2.04
CA ASP A 153 15.00 -3.06 -1.65
C ASP A 153 15.69 -3.73 -2.86
N LYS A 154 17.02 -3.74 -2.82
CA LYS A 154 17.84 -4.25 -3.92
C LYS A 154 17.70 -5.76 -4.09
N ASP A 155 17.71 -6.51 -2.99
CA ASP A 155 17.68 -7.97 -2.99
C ASP A 155 16.33 -8.49 -3.50
N LEU A 156 15.24 -7.77 -3.25
CA LEU A 156 13.93 -8.06 -3.83
C LEU A 156 13.90 -7.78 -5.33
N ARG A 157 14.53 -6.71 -5.81
CA ARG A 157 14.59 -6.38 -7.24
C ARG A 157 15.42 -7.39 -8.03
N GLU A 158 16.51 -7.91 -7.47
CA GLU A 158 17.39 -8.88 -8.13
C GLU A 158 16.79 -10.30 -8.25
N LYS A 159 15.63 -10.55 -7.64
CA LYS A 159 14.90 -11.83 -7.77
C LYS A 159 14.02 -11.91 -9.02
N PHE A 160 13.94 -10.84 -9.81
CA PHE A 160 13.15 -10.72 -11.03
C PHE A 160 14.06 -10.34 -12.20
#